data_AF-P95559-F1
#
_entry.id   AF-P95559-F1
#
_cell.length_a   1.000
_cell.length_b   1.000
_cell.length_c   1.000
_cell.angle_alpha   90.00
_cell.angle_beta   90.00
_cell.angle_gamma   90.00
#
_symmetry.space_group_name_H-M   'P 1'
#
loop_
_entity.id
_entity.type
_entity.pdbx_description
1 polymer ?
#
loop_
_entity_poly.entity_id
_entity_poly.type
_entity_poly.pdbx_seq_one_letter_code
_entity_poly.pdbx_strand_id
1 'polypeptide(L)'
;VDRLTQALLRMTNGQYDKQGEFHPVSWKQAFDVMELKYKEALKNKGGESIAMFGSGQWTIWEGYAANKLMKAGFRSNNIDPNARHCMASAVMGFMRT
;
A
#
# COMPACT_ATOMS: atom_id res chain seq x y z
N VAL A 1 19.69 -13.75 -10.96
CA VAL A 1 19.41 -12.50 -10.22
C VAL A 1 18.15 -11.91 -10.81
N ASP A 2 17.09 -11.85 -10.03
CA ASP A 2 15.69 -11.58 -10.39
C ASP A 2 15.18 -10.28 -9.73
N ARG A 3 16.12 -9.38 -9.42
CA ARG A 3 15.79 -8.08 -8.84
C ARG A 3 14.90 -7.30 -9.80
N LEU A 4 13.77 -6.80 -9.31
CA LEU A 4 12.89 -5.90 -10.07
C LEU A 4 13.61 -4.58 -10.39
N THR A 5 13.54 -4.15 -11.64
CA THR A 5 14.19 -2.92 -12.15
C THR A 5 13.21 -1.93 -12.78
N GLN A 6 11.97 -2.34 -13.04
CA GLN A 6 10.91 -1.52 -13.62
C GLN A 6 9.58 -1.81 -12.92
N ALA A 7 8.64 -0.87 -12.99
CA ALA A 7 7.28 -1.10 -12.55
C ALA A 7 6.61 -2.11 -13.50
N LEU A 8 5.86 -3.05 -12.94
CA LEU A 8 5.13 -4.07 -13.69
C LEU A 8 3.62 -3.87 -13.46
N LEU A 9 2.86 -3.77 -14.55
CA LEU A 9 1.41 -3.61 -14.51
C LEU A 9 0.75 -4.77 -15.25
N ARG A 10 -0.34 -5.30 -14.70
CA ARG A 10 -1.15 -6.30 -15.42
C ARG A 10 -1.92 -5.62 -16.55
N MET A 11 -1.74 -6.12 -17.77
CA MET A 11 -2.31 -5.50 -18.96
C MET A 11 -2.83 -6.50 -19.98
N THR A 12 -3.87 -6.09 -20.69
CA THR A 12 -4.40 -6.74 -21.89
C THR A 12 -4.70 -5.65 -22.91
N ASN A 13 -4.30 -5.81 -24.17
CA ASN A 13 -4.52 -4.83 -25.25
C ASN A 13 -4.10 -3.39 -24.90
N GLY A 14 -2.98 -3.22 -24.19
CA GLY A 14 -2.43 -1.90 -23.86
C GLY A 14 -3.12 -1.17 -22.70
N GLN A 15 -4.08 -1.79 -22.03
CA GLN A 15 -4.81 -1.21 -20.90
C GLN A 15 -4.62 -2.05 -19.63
N TYR A 16 -4.82 -1.43 -18.46
CA TYR A 16 -4.88 -2.16 -17.19
C TYR A 16 -6.01 -3.20 -17.24
N ASP A 17 -5.65 -4.45 -16.92
CA ASP A 17 -6.59 -5.57 -16.84
C ASP A 17 -6.21 -6.43 -15.64
N LYS A 18 -7.18 -6.76 -14.78
CA LYS A 18 -6.95 -7.58 -13.59
C LYS A 18 -6.55 -9.02 -13.95
N GLN A 19 -7.00 -9.51 -15.11
CA GLN A 19 -6.68 -10.84 -15.64
C GLN A 19 -5.50 -10.83 -16.62
N GLY A 20 -4.91 -9.66 -16.89
CA GLY A 20 -3.78 -9.54 -17.81
C GLY A 20 -2.45 -10.04 -17.25
N GLU A 21 -1.47 -10.14 -18.16
CA GLU A 21 -0.08 -10.50 -17.84
C GLU A 21 0.74 -9.28 -17.41
N PHE A 22 1.87 -9.50 -16.73
CA PHE A 22 2.73 -8.39 -16.31
C PHE A 22 3.52 -7.82 -17.49
N HIS A 23 3.35 -6.52 -17.72
CA HIS A 23 4.13 -5.75 -18.67
C HIS A 23 4.92 -4.64 -17.96
N PRO A 24 6.16 -4.36 -18.37
CA PRO A 24 6.90 -3.20 -17.88
C PRO A 24 6.23 -1.89 -18.26
N VAL A 25 6.12 -0.98 -17.31
CA VAL A 25 5.54 0.36 -17.50
C VAL A 25 6.43 1.44 -16.86
N SER A 26 6.23 2.69 -17.27
CA SER A 26 6.87 3.83 -16.61
C SER A 26 6.30 4.05 -15.21
N TRP A 27 7.09 4.68 -14.33
CA TRP A 27 6.60 5.13 -13.02
C TRP A 27 5.38 6.05 -13.13
N LYS A 28 5.35 6.92 -14.15
CA LYS A 28 4.20 7.79 -14.39
C LYS A 28 2.93 6.97 -14.64
N GLN A 29 2.98 5.99 -15.54
CA GLN A 29 1.82 5.15 -15.85
C GLN A 29 1.38 4.30 -14.65
N ALA A 30 2.34 3.78 -13.86
CA ALA A 30 2.03 3.04 -12.64
C ALA A 30 1.25 3.94 -11.65
N PHE A 31 1.73 5.16 -11.41
CA PHE A 31 1.05 6.11 -10.53
C PHE A 31 -0.28 6.61 -11.09
N ASP A 32 -0.40 6.84 -12.41
CA ASP A 32 -1.67 7.25 -13.05
C ASP A 32 -2.78 6.21 -12.76
N VAL A 33 -2.46 4.91 -12.84
CA VAL A 33 -3.42 3.82 -12.53
C VAL A 33 -3.71 3.75 -11.03
N MET A 34 -2.69 3.88 -10.17
CA MET A 34 -2.89 3.89 -8.71
C MET A 34 -3.79 5.06 -8.28
N GLU A 35 -3.55 6.26 -8.82
CA GLU A 35 -4.34 7.46 -8.55
C GLU A 35 -5.80 7.24 -8.93
N LEU A 36 -6.07 6.75 -10.14
CA LEU A 36 -7.43 6.48 -10.62
C LEU A 36 -8.16 5.53 -9.67
N LYS A 37 -7.52 4.42 -9.29
CA LYS A 37 -8.11 3.40 -8.41
C LYS A 37 -8.31 3.90 -6.98
N TYR A 38 -7.35 4.61 -6.42
CA TYR A 38 -7.47 5.18 -5.08
C TYR A 38 -8.57 6.25 -5.01
N LYS A 39 -8.63 7.16 -5.99
CA LYS A 39 -9.68 8.19 -6.05
C LYS A 39 -11.07 7.57 -6.23
N GLU A 40 -11.20 6.55 -7.07
CA GLU A 40 -12.45 5.82 -7.25
C GLU A 40 -12.93 5.16 -5.95
N ALA A 41 -12.03 4.43 -5.25
CA ALA A 41 -12.35 3.79 -3.97
C ALA A 41 -12.77 4.83 -2.92
N LEU A 42 -11.97 5.88 -2.74
CA LEU A 42 -12.24 6.96 -1.79
C LEU A 42 -13.57 7.66 -2.07
N LYS A 43 -13.86 7.98 -3.34
CA LYS A 43 -15.11 8.62 -3.74
C LYS A 43 -16.33 7.75 -3.43
N ASN A 44 -16.23 6.45 -3.69
CA ASN A 44 -17.38 5.56 -3.60
C ASN A 44 -17.63 5.00 -2.19
N LYS A 45 -16.57 4.82 -1.40
CA LYS A 45 -16.63 4.08 -0.11
C LYS A 45 -15.84 4.72 1.03
N GLY A 46 -15.22 5.88 0.81
CA GLY A 46 -14.46 6.61 1.83
C GLY A 46 -13.15 5.92 2.26
N GLY A 47 -12.54 6.42 3.34
CA GLY A 47 -11.21 6.00 3.80
C GLY A 47 -11.10 4.53 4.23
N GLU A 48 -12.20 3.90 4.62
CA GLU A 48 -12.21 2.47 5.01
C GLU A 48 -12.05 1.51 3.82
N SER A 49 -12.15 2.01 2.58
CA SER A 49 -12.02 1.19 1.38
C SER A 49 -10.61 1.07 0.80
N ILE A 50 -9.66 1.80 1.38
CA ILE A 50 -8.23 1.73 1.04
C ILE A 50 -7.45 1.18 2.22
N ALA A 51 -6.28 0.62 1.97
CA ALA A 51 -5.42 0.08 3.02
C ALA A 51 -3.95 0.07 2.60
N MET A 52 -3.07 0.05 3.61
CA MET A 52 -1.64 -0.17 3.44
C MET A 52 -1.18 -1.26 4.42
N PHE A 53 -0.52 -2.29 3.89
CA PHE A 53 0.11 -3.31 4.72
C PHE A 53 1.62 -3.03 4.80
N GLY A 54 2.07 -2.60 5.98
CA GLY A 54 3.44 -2.12 6.18
C GLY A 54 4.42 -3.21 6.60
N SER A 55 5.64 -2.80 6.93
CA SER A 55 6.68 -3.72 7.40
C SER A 55 7.49 -3.13 8.54
N GLY A 56 7.85 -3.97 9.52
CA GLY A 56 8.89 -3.66 10.51
C GLY A 56 10.30 -3.58 9.93
N GLN A 57 10.48 -3.95 8.66
CA GLN A 57 11.74 -3.80 7.92
C GLN A 57 11.88 -2.44 7.23
N TRP A 58 10.84 -1.60 7.28
CA TRP A 58 10.97 -0.21 6.86
C TRP A 58 11.96 0.53 7.75
N THR A 59 12.62 1.52 7.16
CA THR A 59 13.27 2.57 7.94
C THR A 59 12.24 3.31 8.79
N ILE A 60 12.72 3.95 9.86
CA ILE A 60 11.88 4.77 10.75
C ILE A 60 11.12 5.83 9.94
N TRP A 61 11.79 6.46 8.97
CA TRP A 61 11.24 7.56 8.17
C TRP A 61 10.16 7.08 7.20
N GLU A 62 10.33 5.93 6.58
CA GLU A 62 9.33 5.31 5.70
C GLU A 62 8.05 4.99 6.48
N GLY A 63 8.20 4.37 7.67
CA GLY A 63 7.06 4.08 8.54
C GLY A 63 6.34 5.35 9.00
N TYR A 64 7.08 6.42 9.31
CA TYR A 64 6.50 7.70 9.69
C TYR A 64 5.77 8.38 8.53
N ALA A 65 6.38 8.40 7.33
CA ALA A 65 5.78 8.96 6.13
C ALA A 65 4.48 8.21 5.74
N ALA A 66 4.51 6.86 5.79
CA ALA A 66 3.34 6.01 5.56
C ALA A 66 2.20 6.31 6.55
N ASN A 67 2.52 6.48 7.84
CA ASN A 67 1.52 6.86 8.84
C ASN A 67 0.90 8.23 8.56
N LYS A 68 1.70 9.24 8.19
CA LYS A 68 1.17 10.56 7.84
C LYS A 68 0.29 10.50 6.58
N LEU A 69 0.72 9.76 5.56
CA LEU A 69 -0.06 9.58 4.33
C LEU A 69 -1.42 8.95 4.63
N MET A 70 -1.46 7.84 5.36
CA MET A 70 -2.70 7.11 5.63
C MET A 70 -3.58 7.85 6.64
N LYS A 71 -3.04 8.19 7.81
CA LYS A 71 -3.84 8.70 8.95
C LYS A 71 -4.24 10.16 8.79
N ALA A 72 -3.33 11.02 8.30
CA ALA A 72 -3.59 12.45 8.14
C ALA A 72 -4.02 12.81 6.72
N GLY A 73 -3.38 12.24 5.70
CA GLY A 73 -3.70 12.49 4.30
C GLY A 73 -5.03 11.87 3.88
N PHE A 74 -5.09 10.54 3.83
CA PHE A 74 -6.29 9.81 3.41
C PHE A 74 -7.32 9.62 4.52
N ARG A 75 -7.00 10.03 5.75
CA ARG A 75 -7.89 9.93 6.92
C ARG A 75 -8.39 8.49 7.16
N SER A 76 -7.51 7.52 6.94
CA SER A 76 -7.77 6.10 7.12
C SER A 76 -6.83 5.51 8.17
N ASN A 77 -7.38 4.68 9.05
CA ASN A 77 -6.60 3.89 10.01
C ASN A 77 -6.28 2.48 9.49
N ASN A 78 -6.59 2.17 8.24
CA ASN A 78 -6.27 0.89 7.60
C ASN A 78 -4.78 0.81 7.21
N ILE A 79 -3.92 0.95 8.21
CA ILE A 79 -2.47 0.76 8.10
C ILE A 79 -2.02 -0.14 9.25
N ASP A 80 -1.47 -1.30 8.92
CA ASP A 80 -0.95 -2.24 9.92
C ASP A 80 0.25 -3.00 9.32
N PRO A 81 1.32 -3.29 10.09
CA PRO A 81 2.52 -3.91 9.56
C PRO A 81 2.53 -5.44 9.75
N ASN A 82 3.44 -6.12 9.05
CA ASN A 82 3.77 -7.53 9.35
C ASN A 82 4.14 -7.79 10.82
N ALA A 83 4.62 -6.78 11.56
CA ALA A 83 4.90 -6.88 12.99
C ALA A 83 3.65 -7.19 13.83
N ARG A 84 2.42 -7.00 13.31
CA ARG A 84 1.19 -7.52 13.91
C ARG A 84 1.26 -9.02 14.15
N HIS A 85 1.83 -9.77 13.20
CA HIS A 85 1.98 -11.22 13.29
C HIS A 85 3.16 -11.67 14.15
N CYS A 86 3.98 -10.74 14.66
CA CYS A 86 5.17 -11.05 15.43
C CYS A 86 5.08 -10.51 16.86
N MET A 87 4.95 -9.20 17.02
CA MET A 87 5.15 -8.50 18.29
C MET A 87 3.86 -8.02 18.96
N ALA A 88 2.70 -8.17 18.32
CA ALA A 88 1.45 -7.62 18.86
C ALA A 88 1.09 -8.17 20.25
N SER A 89 1.24 -9.48 20.48
CA SER A 89 0.97 -10.08 21.79
C SER A 89 1.90 -9.55 22.88
N ALA A 90 3.19 -9.39 22.58
CA ALA A 90 4.17 -8.86 23.52
C ALA A 90 3.87 -7.38 23.86
N VAL A 91 3.58 -6.55 22.85
CA VAL A 91 3.21 -5.14 23.05
C VAL A 91 1.96 -5.03 23.91
N MET A 92 0.93 -5.84 23.68
CA MET A 92 -0.27 -5.84 24.52
C MET A 92 0.01 -6.27 25.95
N GLY A 93 0.96 -7.18 26.17
CA GLY A 93 1.46 -7.54 27.50
C GLY A 93 2.05 -6.34 28.23
N PHE A 94 2.98 -5.62 27.59
CA PHE A 94 3.60 -4.42 28.15
C PHE A 94 2.62 -3.26 28.38
N MET A 95 1.59 -3.10 27.54
CA MET A 95 0.60 -2.02 27.71
C MET A 95 -0.39 -2.26 28.85
N ARG A 96 -0.53 -3.49 29.32
CA ARG A 96 -1.49 -3.87 30.38
C ARG A 96 -0.86 -3.92 31.78
N THR A 97 0.44 -3.71 31.88
CA THR A 97 1.21 -3.61 33.13
C THR A 97 1.58 -2.16 33.40
#